data_AF-A0A894JLS1-F1
#
_entry.id   AF-A0A894JLS1-F1
#
_cell.length_a   1.000
_cell.length_b   1.000
_cell.length_c   1.000
_cell.angle_alpha   90.00
_cell.angle_beta   90.00
_cell.angle_gamma   90.00
#
_symmetry.space_group_name_H-M   'P 1'
#
loop_
_entity.id
_entity.type
_entity.pdbx_description
1 polymer ?
#
loop_
_entity_poly.entity_id
_entity_poly.type
_entity_poly.pdbx_seq_one_letter_code
_entity_poly.pdbx_strand_id
1 'polypeptide(L)'
;MVLIKLNIIMAFMLALTGVLIYRSHLMSTLLCLEGMMLSLFIFMAAVITHFHMFSISMMPLILLVFSACEAGVGLALLVTISNTYGNDQVQNLNLLQC
;
A
#
# COMPACT_ATOMS: atom_id res chain seq x y z
N MET A 1 14.17 -20.29 -3.29
CA MET A 1 12.74 -20.07 -3.60
C MET A 1 11.88 -19.94 -2.33
N VAL A 2 11.83 -20.93 -1.44
CA VAL A 2 11.00 -20.86 -0.21
C VAL A 2 11.39 -19.70 0.71
N LEU A 3 12.69 -19.51 0.97
CA LEU A 3 13.18 -18.41 1.82
C LEU A 3 12.79 -17.02 1.29
N ILE A 4 12.83 -16.83 -0.04
CA ILE A 4 12.45 -15.57 -0.69
C ILE A 4 10.95 -15.31 -0.50
N LYS A 5 10.11 -16.33 -0.71
CA LYS A 5 8.65 -16.23 -0.49
C LYS A 5 8.32 -15.89 0.97
N LEU A 6 9.00 -16.51 1.93
CA LEU A 6 8.84 -16.20 3.36
C LEU A 6 9.23 -14.75 3.66
N ASN A 7 10.36 -14.26 3.15
CA ASN A 7 10.78 -12.87 3.36
C ASN A 7 9.78 -11.87 2.76
N ILE A 8 9.19 -12.16 1.60
CA ILE A 8 8.16 -11.32 0.98
C ILE A 8 6.89 -11.30 1.83
N ILE A 9 6.45 -12.46 2.34
CA ILE A 9 5.29 -12.53 3.23
C ILE A 9 5.55 -11.76 4.53
N MET A 10 6.74 -11.88 5.11
CA MET A 10 7.13 -11.11 6.29
C MET A 10 7.12 -9.60 6.02
N ALA A 11 7.61 -9.16 4.85
CA ALA A 11 7.57 -7.76 4.44
C ALA A 11 6.13 -7.26 4.30
N PHE A 12 5.22 -8.06 3.72
CA PHE A 12 3.79 -7.73 3.65
C PHE A 12 3.17 -7.58 5.04
N MET A 13 3.44 -8.52 5.95
CA MET A 13 2.91 -8.48 7.32
C MET A 13 3.45 -7.27 8.10
N LEU A 14 4.73 -6.92 7.93
CA LEU A 14 5.31 -5.72 8.52
C LEU A 14 4.62 -4.45 8.01
N ALA A 15 4.43 -4.33 6.69
CA ALA A 15 3.75 -3.18 6.10
C ALA A 15 2.28 -3.10 6.55
N LEU A 16 1.58 -4.24 6.67
CA LEU A 16 0.23 -4.32 7.22
C LEU A 16 0.17 -3.84 8.67
N THR A 17 1.10 -4.31 9.52
CA THR A 17 1.17 -3.82 10.91
C THR A 17 1.46 -2.32 10.97
N GLY A 18 2.25 -1.78 10.03
CA GLY A 18 2.52 -0.35 9.92
C GLY A 18 1.28 0.48 9.60
N VAL A 19 0.36 -0.03 8.77
CA VAL A 19 -0.92 0.64 8.50
C VAL A 19 -1.88 0.55 9.68
N LEU A 20 -2.00 -0.63 10.30
CA LEU A 20 -2.90 -0.85 11.44
C LEU A 20 -2.50 -0.02 12.67
N ILE A 21 -1.20 0.17 12.88
CA ILE A 21 -0.69 1.09 13.89
C ILE A 21 -0.74 2.50 13.31
N TYR A 22 -1.91 3.12 13.36
CA TYR A 22 -2.12 4.50 12.92
C TYR A 22 -1.09 5.43 13.58
N ARG A 23 -0.13 5.90 12.78
CA ARG A 23 0.79 6.97 13.15
C ARG A 23 0.09 8.31 12.94
N SER A 24 0.58 9.34 13.62
CA SER A 24 0.02 10.70 13.55
C SER A 24 -0.09 11.25 12.13
N HIS A 25 0.81 10.85 11.21
CA HIS A 25 0.89 11.39 9.85
C HIS A 25 0.31 10.43 8.81
N LEU A 26 -0.65 10.92 8.03
CA LEU A 26 -1.28 10.18 6.92
C LEU A 26 -0.26 9.79 5.82
N MET A 27 0.79 10.59 5.60
CA MET A 27 1.85 10.24 4.64
C MET A 27 2.51 8.89 4.95
N SER A 28 2.74 8.60 6.23
CA SER A 28 3.39 7.35 6.64
C SER A 28 2.52 6.12 6.40
N THR A 29 1.20 6.26 6.51
CA THR A 29 0.26 5.17 6.24
C THR A 29 0.14 4.92 4.73
N LEU A 30 0.16 5.97 3.90
CA LEU A 30 0.21 5.84 2.43
C LEU A 30 1.48 5.11 1.96
N LEU A 31 2.65 5.43 2.52
CA LEU A 31 3.89 4.72 2.20
C LEU A 31 3.84 3.24 2.60
N CYS A 32 3.21 2.90 3.74
CA CYS A 32 3.02 1.50 4.13
C CYS A 32 2.05 0.77 3.18
N LEU A 33 1.02 1.45 2.65
CA LEU A 33 0.13 0.90 1.61
C LEU A 33 0.89 0.62 0.31
N GLU A 34 1.75 1.55 -0.15
CA GLU A 34 2.60 1.32 -1.32
C GLU A 34 3.56 0.14 -1.10
N GLY A 35 4.14 0.01 0.09
CA GLY A 35 4.98 -1.13 0.47
C GLY A 35 4.24 -2.47 0.42
N MET A 36 2.98 -2.52 0.85
CA MET A 36 2.13 -3.71 0.72
C MET A 36 1.90 -4.07 -0.75
N MET A 37 1.52 -3.11 -1.60
CA MET A 37 1.27 -3.34 -3.02
C MET A 37 2.53 -3.82 -3.76
N LEU A 38 3.69 -3.28 -3.42
CA LEU A 38 4.97 -3.70 -4.00
C LEU A 38 5.34 -5.13 -3.58
N SER A 39 5.13 -5.51 -2.32
CA SER A 39 5.38 -6.90 -1.88
C SER A 39 4.45 -7.92 -2.56
N LEU A 40 3.18 -7.56 -2.80
CA LEU A 40 2.23 -8.37 -3.58
C LEU A 40 2.67 -8.50 -5.05
N PHE A 41 3.13 -7.41 -5.67
CA PHE A 41 3.65 -7.43 -7.04
C PHE A 41 4.82 -8.43 -7.17
N ILE A 42 5.81 -8.34 -6.27
CA ILE A 42 6.98 -9.23 -6.28
C ILE A 42 6.56 -10.68 -6.05
N PHE A 43 5.61 -10.92 -5.13
CA PHE A 43 5.10 -12.27 -4.87
C PHE A 43 4.47 -12.87 -6.13
N MET A 44 3.59 -12.13 -6.81
CA MET A 44 2.92 -12.59 -8.02
C MET A 44 3.92 -12.82 -9.17
N ALA A 45 4.88 -11.92 -9.36
CA ALA A 45 5.94 -12.09 -10.36
C ALA A 45 6.80 -13.35 -10.08
N ALA A 46 7.13 -13.61 -8.81
CA ALA A 46 7.86 -14.81 -8.42
C ALA A 46 7.05 -16.10 -8.62
N VAL A 47 5.73 -16.07 -8.41
CA VAL A 47 4.85 -17.22 -8.68
C VAL A 47 4.77 -17.50 -10.19
N ILE A 48 4.57 -16.47 -11.01
CA ILE A 48 4.44 -16.61 -12.48
C ILE A 48 5.72 -17.20 -13.08
N THR A 49 6.89 -16.70 -12.67
CA THR A 49 8.18 -17.20 -13.15
C THR A 49 8.46 -18.62 -12.67
N HIS A 50 8.04 -18.99 -11.45
CA HIS A 50 8.25 -20.35 -10.93
C HIS A 50 7.41 -21.41 -11.64
N PHE A 51 6.18 -21.08 -12.02
CA PHE A 51 5.27 -22.00 -12.73
C PHE A 51 5.31 -21.83 -14.26
N HIS A 52 6.16 -20.95 -14.79
CA HIS A 52 6.23 -20.62 -16.23
C HIS A 52 4.88 -20.20 -16.85
N MET A 53 4.02 -19.52 -16.09
CA MET A 53 2.67 -19.12 -16.49
C MET A 53 2.65 -17.76 -17.21
N PHE A 54 3.32 -17.65 -18.36
CA PHE A 54 3.46 -16.38 -19.08
C PHE A 54 2.15 -15.74 -19.54
N SER A 55 1.07 -16.52 -19.70
CA SER A 55 -0.26 -16.01 -20.05
C SER A 55 -0.85 -15.06 -19.00
N ILE A 56 -0.41 -15.18 -17.74
CA ILE A 56 -0.91 -14.38 -16.61
C ILE A 56 0.04 -13.20 -16.30
N SER A 57 1.11 -13.01 -17.08
CA SER A 57 2.12 -11.95 -16.87
C SER A 57 1.56 -10.52 -16.86
N MET A 58 0.38 -10.27 -17.43
CA MET A 58 -0.28 -8.97 -17.39
C MET A 58 -0.95 -8.66 -16.04
N MET A 59 -1.28 -9.68 -15.24
CA MET A 59 -2.00 -9.47 -13.96
C MET A 59 -1.24 -8.61 -12.94
N PRO A 60 0.07 -8.81 -12.69
CA PRO A 60 0.83 -7.94 -11.79
C PRO A 60 0.89 -6.47 -12.26
N LEU A 61 0.89 -6.23 -13.58
CA LEU A 61 0.88 -4.87 -14.13
C LEU A 61 -0.46 -4.18 -13.90
N ILE A 62 -1.56 -4.90 -14.12
CA ILE A 62 -2.91 -4.39 -13.85
C ILE A 62 -3.04 -4.01 -12.37
N LEU A 63 -2.54 -4.86 -11.46
CA LEU A 63 -2.49 -4.58 -10.02
C LEU A 63 -1.74 -3.27 -9.70
N LEU A 64 -0.61 -3.03 -10.36
CA LEU A 64 0.22 -1.83 -10.15
C LEU A 64 -0.49 -0.55 -10.65
N VAL A 65 -1.24 -0.63 -11.76
CA VAL A 65 -2.03 0.50 -12.26
C VAL A 65 -3.11 0.87 -11.25
N PHE A 66 -3.88 -0.11 -10.74
CA PHE A 66 -4.89 0.17 -9.72
C PHE A 66 -4.28 0.71 -8.42
N SER A 67 -3.11 0.21 -8.00
CA SER A 67 -2.43 0.76 -6.81
C SER A 67 -2.02 2.22 -6.98
N ALA A 68 -1.55 2.60 -8.17
CA ALA A 68 -1.18 3.98 -8.45
C ALA A 68 -2.41 4.91 -8.44
N CYS A 69 -3.56 4.43 -8.92
CA CYS A 69 -4.81 5.17 -8.85
C CYS A 69 -5.27 5.38 -7.39
N GLU A 70 -5.21 4.33 -6.56
CA GLU A 70 -5.54 4.44 -5.12
C GLU A 70 -4.61 5.42 -4.40
N ALA A 71 -3.30 5.35 -4.67
CA ALA A 71 -2.32 6.29 -4.10
C ALA A 71 -2.59 7.74 -4.56
N GLY A 72 -2.95 7.95 -5.83
CA GLY A 72 -3.31 9.26 -6.36
C GLY A 72 -4.54 9.87 -5.67
N VAL A 73 -5.58 9.07 -5.43
CA VAL A 73 -6.76 9.50 -4.66
C VAL A 73 -6.40 9.75 -3.19
N GLY A 74 -5.56 8.90 -2.60
CA GLY A 74 -5.07 9.07 -1.23
C GLY A 74 -4.29 10.38 -1.02
N LEU A 75 -3.44 10.75 -1.96
CA LEU A 75 -2.71 12.03 -1.95
C LEU A 75 -3.65 13.22 -2.18
N ALA A 76 -4.63 13.11 -3.08
CA ALA A 76 -5.62 14.17 -3.28
C ALA A 76 -6.41 14.45 -1.98
N LEU A 77 -6.80 13.41 -1.26
CA LEU A 77 -7.44 13.54 0.07
C LEU A 77 -6.50 14.20 1.08
N LEU A 78 -5.23 13.82 1.11
CA LEU A 78 -4.25 14.44 2.00
C LEU A 78 -4.12 15.94 1.76
N VAL A 79 -4.08 16.36 0.49
CA VAL A 79 -4.08 17.78 0.13
C VAL A 79 -5.35 18.50 0.60
N THR A 80 -6.52 17.86 0.56
CA THR A 80 -7.73 18.48 1.11
C THR A 80 -7.67 18.63 2.64
N ILE A 81 -7.15 17.63 3.35
CA ILE A 81 -6.99 17.65 4.81
C ILE A 81 -5.99 18.73 5.23
N SER A 82 -4.87 18.86 4.52
CA SER A 82 -3.86 19.87 4.81
C SER A 82 -4.38 21.28 4.54
N ASN A 83 -5.23 21.47 3.52
CA ASN A 83 -5.88 22.76 3.27
C ASN A 83 -6.94 23.12 4.33
N THR A 84 -7.67 22.15 4.91
CA THR A 84 -8.71 22.45 5.92
C THR A 84 -8.17 22.57 7.33
N TYR A 85 -7.17 21.77 7.71
CA TYR A 85 -6.64 21.71 9.07
C TYR A 85 -5.22 22.29 9.23
N GLY A 86 -4.54 22.64 8.12
CA GLY A 86 -3.17 23.15 8.13
C GLY A 86 -2.09 22.12 8.48
N ASN A 87 -2.45 20.85 8.69
CA ASN A 87 -1.53 19.78 9.09
C ASN A 87 -2.06 18.40 8.66
N ASP A 88 -1.15 17.44 8.44
CA ASP A 88 -1.44 16.08 7.96
C ASP A 88 -1.81 15.11 9.10
N GLN A 89 -2.28 15.65 10.24
CA GLN A 89 -2.55 14.88 11.44
C GLN A 89 -3.95 14.26 11.42
N VAL A 90 -4.01 12.93 11.51
CA VAL A 90 -5.27 12.16 11.50
C VAL A 90 -6.15 12.50 12.71
N GLN A 91 -5.54 12.91 13.82
CA GLN A 91 -6.25 13.27 15.07
C GLN A 91 -7.20 14.46 14.94
N ASN A 92 -7.03 15.30 13.91
CA ASN A 92 -7.87 16.48 13.69
C ASN A 92 -9.24 16.14 13.07
N LEU A 93 -9.44 14.91 12.60
CA LEU A 93 -10.66 14.44 11.92
C LEU A 93 -11.77 13.95 12.86
N ASN A 94 -11.92 14.54 14.06
CA ASN A 94 -12.89 14.08 15.07
C ASN A 94 -14.28 14.73 14.96
N LEU A 95 -14.52 15.60 13.98
CA LEU A 95 -15.81 16.31 13.83
C LEU A 95 -17.00 15.39 13.54
N LEU A 96 -16.75 14.18 13.01
CA LEU A 96 -17.79 13.18 12.68
C LEU A 96 -18.25 12.35 13.90
N GLN A 97 -17.68 12.59 15.09
CA GLN A 97 -18.13 11.95 16.33
C GLN A 97 -19.35 12.65 16.97
N CYS A 98 -19.75 13.81 16.45
CA CYS A 98 -20.97 14.54 16.83
C CYS A 98 -22.18 13.99 16.08
#